data_AF-U2D7L3-F1
#
_entry.id   AF-U2D7L3-F1
#
_cell.length_a   1.000
_cell.length_b   1.000
_cell.length_c   1.000
_cell.angle_alpha   90.00
_cell.angle_beta   90.00
_cell.angle_gamma   90.00
#
_symmetry.space_group_name_H-M   'P 1'
#
loop_
_entity.id
_entity.type
_entity.pdbx_description
1 polymer ?
#
loop_
_entity_poly.entity_id
_entity_poly.type
_entity_poly.pdbx_seq_one_letter_code
_entity_poly.pdbx_strand_id
1 'polypeptide(L)'
;MQDGGIYPVSVEAVKGYLEFAKNEMQIDDTASLASIFEKLTDFVHPLVLGEVYRSKAQFQMMAEKLLQNQVRDPEKIKKIIAFLCSESGSHDYTINRREAKDELGLNIIKPSETQYKIIKKIYDDINEELMFSKPFLLTEVNGAYVVRRGLLESIVGGADYFSTEGTVIRGTLPDG
;
A
#
# COMPACT_ATOMS: atom_id res chain seq x y z
N MET A 1 -16.15 17.30 26.79
CA MET A 1 -16.20 17.49 25.33
C MET A 1 -14.96 16.80 24.80
N GLN A 2 -15.10 15.63 24.16
CA GLN A 2 -13.95 14.91 23.62
C GLN A 2 -13.41 15.69 22.42
N ASP A 3 -12.09 15.80 22.34
CA ASP A 3 -11.37 16.37 21.20
C ASP A 3 -11.89 15.76 19.89
N GLY A 4 -12.54 16.59 19.08
CA GLY A 4 -13.06 16.21 17.76
C GLY A 4 -11.93 16.08 16.75
N GLY A 5 -11.01 15.16 16.98
CA GLY A 5 -10.00 14.78 16.01
C GLY A 5 -10.68 14.17 14.79
N ILE A 6 -10.40 14.70 13.60
CA ILE A 6 -10.78 14.05 12.35
C ILE A 6 -9.81 12.88 12.16
N TYR A 7 -10.27 11.66 12.43
CA TYR A 7 -9.51 10.46 12.17
C TYR A 7 -9.78 9.97 10.75
N PRO A 8 -8.76 9.81 9.89
CA PRO A 8 -8.96 9.21 8.58
C PRO A 8 -9.40 7.76 8.77
N VAL A 9 -10.54 7.40 8.19
CA VAL A 9 -11.08 6.04 8.23
C VAL A 9 -10.67 5.30 6.97
N SER A 10 -9.93 4.20 7.11
CA SER A 10 -9.59 3.31 5.99
C SER A 10 -10.49 2.09 5.94
N VAL A 11 -10.56 1.45 4.77
CA VAL A 11 -11.28 0.18 4.54
C VAL A 11 -10.75 -0.90 5.49
N GLU A 12 -9.44 -0.93 5.69
CA GLU A 12 -8.72 -1.88 6.52
C GLU A 12 -9.05 -1.68 8.00
N ALA A 13 -9.14 -0.42 8.48
CA ALA A 13 -9.46 -0.13 9.87
C ALA A 13 -10.89 -0.54 10.24
N VAL A 14 -11.87 -0.24 9.37
CA VAL A 14 -13.27 -0.66 9.56
C VAL A 14 -13.40 -2.18 9.55
N LYS A 15 -12.75 -2.84 8.59
CA LYS A 15 -12.74 -4.30 8.49
C LYS A 15 -12.08 -4.93 9.72
N GLY A 16 -10.92 -4.42 10.13
CA GLY A 16 -10.18 -4.92 11.30
C GLY A 16 -10.98 -4.78 12.59
N TYR A 17 -11.72 -3.68 12.79
CA TYR A 17 -12.61 -3.52 13.94
C TYR A 17 -13.70 -4.61 14.00
N LEU A 18 -14.36 -4.87 12.86
CA LEU A 18 -15.41 -5.90 12.78
C LEU A 18 -14.85 -7.33 12.88
N GLU A 19 -13.68 -7.59 12.31
CA GLU A 19 -13.00 -8.89 12.41
C GLU A 19 -12.46 -9.15 13.82
N PHE A 20 -11.98 -8.13 14.53
CA PHE A 20 -11.58 -8.26 15.93
C PHE A 20 -12.76 -8.69 16.81
N ALA A 21 -13.91 -8.03 16.66
CA ALA A 21 -15.12 -8.42 17.38
C ALA A 21 -15.56 -9.87 17.07
N LYS A 22 -15.52 -10.27 15.79
CA LYS A 22 -15.98 -11.61 15.39
C LYS A 22 -14.98 -12.73 15.71
N ASN A 23 -13.70 -12.53 15.42
CA ASN A 23 -12.71 -13.60 15.44
C ASN A 23 -11.96 -13.67 16.77
N GLU A 24 -11.53 -12.52 17.31
CA GLU A 24 -10.77 -12.46 18.57
C GLU A 24 -11.70 -12.50 19.79
N MET A 25 -12.80 -11.76 19.75
CA MET A 25 -13.79 -11.74 20.84
C MET A 25 -14.88 -12.82 20.68
N GLN A 26 -14.89 -13.54 19.56
CA GLN A 26 -15.86 -14.60 19.27
C GLN A 26 -17.33 -14.15 19.38
N ILE A 27 -17.61 -12.90 19.02
CA ILE A 27 -18.98 -12.35 19.02
C ILE A 27 -19.64 -12.74 17.70
N ASP A 28 -20.55 -13.71 17.75
CA ASP A 28 -21.26 -14.26 16.59
C ASP A 28 -22.78 -14.05 16.63
N ASP A 29 -23.33 -13.62 17.77
CA ASP A 29 -24.76 -13.39 17.91
C ASP A 29 -25.23 -12.10 17.22
N THR A 30 -26.39 -12.17 16.57
CA THR A 30 -26.93 -11.07 15.78
C THR A 30 -27.19 -9.80 16.61
N ALA A 31 -27.55 -9.93 17.89
CA ALA A 31 -27.89 -8.78 18.72
C ALA A 31 -26.63 -7.96 19.08
N SER A 32 -25.57 -8.63 19.49
CA SER A 32 -24.27 -7.99 19.77
C SER A 32 -23.67 -7.40 18.50
N LEU A 33 -23.76 -8.10 17.36
CA LEU A 33 -23.28 -7.58 16.07
C LEU A 33 -24.08 -6.34 15.62
N ALA A 34 -25.39 -6.32 15.83
CA ALA A 34 -26.22 -5.15 15.56
C ALA A 34 -25.79 -3.96 16.45
N SER A 35 -25.55 -4.21 17.74
CA SER A 35 -25.08 -3.17 18.66
C SER A 35 -23.70 -2.62 18.27
N ILE A 36 -22.76 -3.49 17.89
CA ILE A 36 -21.44 -3.08 17.39
C ILE A 36 -21.58 -2.24 16.11
N PHE A 37 -22.46 -2.65 15.18
CA PHE A 37 -22.70 -1.91 13.95
C PHE A 37 -23.33 -0.53 14.22
N GLU A 38 -24.33 -0.45 15.10
CA GLU A 38 -24.92 0.81 15.54
C GLU A 38 -23.86 1.72 16.16
N LYS A 39 -23.02 1.18 17.06
CA LYS A 39 -21.92 1.94 17.65
C LYS A 39 -20.89 2.39 16.65
N LEU A 40 -20.58 1.61 15.62
CA LEU A 40 -19.71 2.06 14.55
C LEU A 40 -20.32 3.23 13.78
N THR A 41 -21.63 3.22 13.53
CA THR A 41 -22.32 4.31 12.82
C THR A 41 -22.43 5.61 13.60
N ASP A 42 -22.27 5.58 14.94
CA ASP A 42 -22.14 6.79 15.77
C ASP A 42 -20.87 7.60 15.42
N PHE A 43 -19.84 6.95 14.88
CA PHE A 43 -18.54 7.58 14.57
C PHE A 43 -18.21 7.59 13.07
N VAL A 44 -18.76 6.67 12.30
CA VAL A 44 -18.51 6.53 10.86
C VAL A 44 -19.83 6.66 10.11
N HIS A 45 -19.93 7.68 9.25
CA HIS A 45 -21.15 7.91 8.48
C HIS A 45 -21.54 6.65 7.67
N PRO A 46 -22.80 6.17 7.70
CA PRO A 46 -23.20 4.91 7.06
C PRO A 46 -22.86 4.81 5.56
N LEU A 47 -22.92 5.92 4.83
CA LEU A 47 -22.49 5.96 3.42
C LEU A 47 -21.01 5.60 3.24
N VAL A 48 -20.15 5.95 4.20
CA VAL A 48 -18.73 5.54 4.18
C VAL A 48 -18.61 4.03 4.30
N LEU A 49 -19.42 3.37 5.14
CA LEU A 49 -19.45 1.91 5.23
C LEU A 49 -19.90 1.26 3.90
N GLY A 50 -20.88 1.87 3.22
CA GLY A 50 -21.29 1.48 1.88
C GLY A 50 -20.16 1.62 0.85
N GLU A 51 -19.43 2.73 0.86
CA GLU A 51 -18.27 2.96 -0.02
C GLU A 51 -17.11 2.02 0.29
N VAL A 52 -16.88 1.69 1.56
CA VAL A 52 -15.89 0.69 1.99
C VAL A 52 -16.21 -0.67 1.39
N TYR A 53 -17.47 -1.11 1.47
CA TYR A 53 -17.92 -2.36 0.86
C TYR A 53 -17.77 -2.35 -0.67
N ARG A 54 -18.23 -1.27 -1.33
CA ARG A 54 -18.12 -1.12 -2.79
C ARG A 54 -16.68 -1.13 -3.27
N SER A 55 -15.79 -0.40 -2.59
CA SER A 55 -14.36 -0.33 -2.94
C SER A 55 -13.71 -1.71 -2.87
N LYS A 56 -13.97 -2.46 -1.78
CA LYS A 56 -13.49 -3.83 -1.63
C LYS A 56 -13.95 -4.73 -2.77
N ALA A 57 -15.24 -4.71 -3.11
CA ALA A 57 -15.79 -5.52 -4.19
C ALA A 57 -15.19 -5.15 -5.56
N GLN A 58 -14.95 -3.86 -5.81
CA GLN A 58 -14.31 -3.38 -7.04
C GLN A 58 -12.86 -3.84 -7.15
N PHE A 59 -12.08 -3.78 -6.07
CA PHE A 59 -10.70 -4.28 -6.07
C PHE A 59 -10.63 -5.77 -6.34
N GLN A 60 -11.51 -6.57 -5.72
CA GLN A 60 -11.60 -8.01 -5.97
C GLN A 60 -11.96 -8.31 -7.43
N MET A 61 -12.95 -7.62 -7.99
CA MET A 61 -13.33 -7.77 -9.41
C MET A 61 -12.18 -7.39 -10.35
N MET A 62 -11.47 -6.30 -10.05
CA MET A 62 -10.34 -5.85 -10.87
C MET A 62 -9.18 -6.85 -10.82
N ALA A 63 -8.83 -7.32 -9.61
CA ALA A 63 -7.80 -8.34 -9.42
C ALA A 63 -8.14 -9.63 -10.18
N GLU A 64 -9.40 -10.07 -10.13
CA GLU A 64 -9.88 -11.24 -10.89
C GLU A 64 -9.67 -11.06 -12.40
N LYS A 65 -10.13 -9.94 -12.96
CA LYS A 65 -9.97 -9.65 -14.40
C LYS A 65 -8.51 -9.60 -14.84
N LEU A 66 -7.61 -9.05 -14.01
CA LEU A 66 -6.19 -8.98 -14.32
C LEU A 66 -5.54 -10.37 -14.25
N LEU A 67 -5.90 -11.19 -13.26
CA LEU A 67 -5.33 -12.52 -13.04
C LEU A 67 -5.77 -13.55 -14.08
N GLN A 68 -6.96 -13.42 -14.66
CA GLN A 68 -7.48 -14.34 -15.68
C GLN A 68 -6.54 -14.53 -16.89
N ASN A 69 -5.69 -13.54 -17.19
CA ASN A 69 -4.71 -13.63 -18.27
C ASN A 69 -3.44 -14.43 -17.92
N GLN A 70 -3.17 -14.65 -16.63
CA GLN A 70 -1.97 -15.34 -16.15
C GLN A 70 -2.27 -16.67 -15.45
N VAL A 71 -3.45 -16.79 -14.84
CA VAL A 71 -3.89 -17.93 -14.05
C VAL A 71 -5.26 -18.35 -14.56
N ARG A 72 -5.39 -19.62 -14.98
CA ARG A 72 -6.64 -20.17 -15.50
C ARG A 72 -7.45 -20.96 -14.46
N ASP A 73 -6.81 -21.33 -13.35
CA ASP A 73 -7.44 -22.08 -12.27
C ASP A 73 -8.26 -21.13 -11.36
N PRO A 74 -9.60 -21.26 -11.31
CA PRO A 74 -10.46 -20.37 -10.53
C PRO A 74 -10.19 -20.40 -9.02
N GLU A 75 -9.84 -21.56 -8.46
CA GLU A 75 -9.56 -21.66 -7.01
C GLU A 75 -8.25 -20.97 -6.65
N LYS A 76 -7.27 -21.05 -7.57
CA LYS A 76 -6.01 -20.33 -7.44
C LYS A 76 -6.20 -18.82 -7.55
N ILE A 77 -7.05 -18.35 -8.48
CA ILE A 77 -7.40 -16.93 -8.57
C ILE A 77 -8.01 -16.44 -7.26
N LYS A 78 -8.98 -17.18 -6.69
CA LYS A 78 -9.58 -16.85 -5.40
C LYS A 78 -8.54 -16.77 -4.29
N LYS A 79 -7.62 -17.73 -4.22
CA LYS A 79 -6.54 -17.73 -3.22
C LYS A 79 -5.64 -16.51 -3.34
N ILE A 80 -5.23 -16.15 -4.58
CA ILE A 80 -4.38 -14.98 -4.82
C ILE A 80 -5.12 -13.69 -4.44
N ILE A 81 -6.39 -13.55 -4.79
CA ILE A 81 -7.20 -12.37 -4.43
C ILE A 81 -7.38 -12.28 -2.91
N ALA A 82 -7.69 -13.40 -2.24
CA ALA A 82 -7.81 -13.44 -0.80
C ALA A 82 -6.52 -12.98 -0.12
N PHE A 83 -5.38 -13.49 -0.60
CA PHE A 83 -4.06 -13.09 -0.12
C PHE A 83 -3.80 -11.58 -0.30
N LEU A 84 -3.95 -11.07 -1.53
CA LEU A 84 -3.68 -9.66 -1.87
C LEU A 84 -4.64 -8.66 -1.19
N CYS A 85 -5.90 -9.05 -0.94
CA CYS A 85 -6.93 -8.15 -0.41
C CYS A 85 -7.15 -8.30 1.10
N SER A 86 -6.54 -9.29 1.76
CA SER A 86 -6.94 -9.68 3.12
C SER A 86 -5.80 -10.12 4.01
N GLU A 87 -4.92 -10.99 3.51
CA GLU A 87 -3.95 -11.71 4.36
C GLU A 87 -2.60 -11.02 4.42
N SER A 88 -2.25 -10.19 3.43
CA SER A 88 -0.99 -9.44 3.44
C SER A 88 -0.88 -8.46 4.62
N GLY A 89 -2.00 -8.08 5.25
CA GLY A 89 -2.07 -7.33 6.52
C GLY A 89 -1.58 -5.88 6.46
N SER A 90 -0.76 -5.53 5.47
CA SER A 90 -0.31 -4.18 5.17
C SER A 90 -0.07 -4.01 3.68
N HIS A 91 -0.21 -2.77 3.20
CA HIS A 91 0.21 -2.39 1.85
C HIS A 91 1.73 -2.44 1.68
N ASP A 92 2.48 -2.57 2.77
CA ASP A 92 3.95 -2.69 2.79
C ASP A 92 4.42 -4.15 2.67
N TYR A 93 3.50 -5.11 2.50
CA TYR A 93 3.84 -6.50 2.36
C TYR A 93 4.60 -6.78 1.05
N THR A 94 5.88 -7.12 1.18
CA THR A 94 6.71 -7.46 0.02
C THR A 94 6.59 -8.94 -0.31
N ILE A 95 5.94 -9.25 -1.44
CA ILE A 95 5.83 -10.61 -1.96
C ILE A 95 7.17 -11.03 -2.55
N ASN A 96 7.81 -12.02 -1.95
CA ASN A 96 9.10 -12.50 -2.45
C ASN A 96 8.92 -13.59 -3.51
N ARG A 97 9.99 -13.88 -4.26
CA ARG A 97 9.94 -14.84 -5.38
C ARG A 97 9.53 -16.26 -4.96
N ARG A 98 9.95 -16.71 -3.77
CA ARG A 98 9.65 -18.07 -3.28
C ARG A 98 8.16 -18.16 -2.95
N GLU A 99 7.65 -17.24 -2.17
CA GLU A 99 6.23 -17.12 -1.85
C GLU A 99 5.35 -17.00 -3.11
N ALA A 100 5.71 -16.10 -4.02
CA ALA A 100 4.98 -15.93 -5.28
C ALA A 100 4.86 -17.24 -6.07
N LYS A 101 5.91 -18.08 -6.05
CA LYS A 101 5.93 -19.37 -6.75
C LYS A 101 5.27 -20.49 -5.94
N ASP A 102 5.63 -20.64 -4.68
CA ASP A 102 5.35 -21.83 -3.88
C ASP A 102 4.01 -21.70 -3.13
N GLU A 103 3.60 -20.49 -2.76
CA GLU A 103 2.36 -20.22 -2.01
C GLU A 103 1.23 -19.71 -2.91
N LEU A 104 1.55 -18.75 -3.80
CA LEU A 104 0.59 -18.16 -4.74
C LEU A 104 0.55 -18.90 -6.09
N GLY A 105 1.57 -19.72 -6.39
CA GLY A 105 1.65 -20.48 -7.64
C GLY A 105 1.79 -19.62 -8.90
N LEU A 106 2.23 -18.37 -8.79
CA LEU A 106 2.42 -17.51 -9.94
C LEU A 106 3.49 -18.08 -10.89
N ASN A 107 3.40 -17.72 -12.17
CA ASN A 107 4.37 -18.15 -13.16
C ASN A 107 5.67 -17.38 -13.00
N ILE A 108 6.57 -17.89 -12.15
CA ILE A 108 7.83 -17.26 -11.83
C ILE A 108 8.97 -17.87 -12.67
N ILE A 109 9.57 -17.05 -13.52
CA ILE A 109 10.79 -17.39 -14.25
C ILE A 109 11.99 -16.83 -13.48
N LYS A 110 12.96 -17.69 -13.16
CA LYS A 110 14.22 -17.25 -12.55
C LYS A 110 15.10 -16.62 -13.63
N PRO A 111 15.59 -15.39 -13.44
CA PRO A 111 16.51 -14.80 -14.39
C PRO A 111 17.81 -15.61 -14.46
N SER A 112 18.40 -15.68 -15.65
CA SER A 112 19.79 -16.14 -15.78
C SER A 112 20.74 -15.18 -15.06
N GLU A 113 21.99 -15.58 -14.86
CA GLU A 113 22.99 -14.70 -14.23
C GLU A 113 23.16 -13.38 -14.99
N THR A 114 23.17 -13.43 -16.33
CA THR A 114 23.24 -12.24 -17.19
C THR A 114 22.01 -11.34 -17.01
N GLN A 115 20.81 -11.91 -17.02
CA GLN A 115 19.58 -11.14 -16.80
C GLN A 115 19.54 -10.53 -15.39
N TYR A 116 19.99 -11.27 -14.39
CA TYR A 116 20.05 -10.79 -13.01
C TYR A 116 20.99 -9.59 -12.88
N LYS A 117 22.17 -9.64 -13.52
CA LYS A 117 23.09 -8.50 -13.57
C LYS A 117 22.47 -7.26 -14.21
N ILE A 118 21.69 -7.43 -15.29
CA ILE A 118 20.98 -6.33 -15.95
C ILE A 118 19.90 -5.75 -15.03
N ILE A 119 19.05 -6.59 -14.44
CA ILE A 119 17.99 -6.16 -13.51
C ILE A 119 18.60 -5.39 -12.34
N LYS A 120 19.69 -5.92 -11.76
CA LYS A 120 20.39 -5.26 -10.66
C LYS A 120 21.00 -3.93 -11.08
N LYS A 121 21.61 -3.84 -12.27
CA LYS A 121 22.16 -2.59 -12.78
C LYS A 121 21.08 -1.52 -12.95
N ILE A 122 19.92 -1.87 -13.49
CA ILE A 122 18.78 -0.95 -13.62
C ILE A 122 18.31 -0.48 -12.24
N TYR A 123 18.21 -1.39 -11.27
CA TYR A 123 17.83 -1.02 -9.90
C TYR A 123 18.86 -0.09 -9.25
N ASP A 124 20.15 -0.41 -9.36
CA ASP A 124 21.24 0.39 -8.77
C ASP A 124 21.25 1.80 -9.38
N ASP A 125 21.06 1.93 -10.69
CA ASP A 125 20.97 3.20 -11.43
C ASP A 125 19.79 4.06 -10.95
N ILE A 126 18.59 3.49 -10.87
CA ILE A 126 17.41 4.17 -10.32
C ILE A 126 17.61 4.55 -8.85
N ASN A 127 18.25 3.69 -8.06
CA ASN A 127 18.51 3.96 -6.64
C ASN A 127 19.55 5.06 -6.44
N GLU A 128 20.57 5.17 -7.30
CA GLU A 128 21.54 6.27 -7.25
C GLU A 128 20.85 7.62 -7.48
N GLU A 129 19.84 7.65 -8.35
CA GLU A 129 19.09 8.87 -8.67
C GLU A 129 18.01 9.23 -7.65
N LEU A 130 17.20 8.26 -7.24
CA LEU A 130 16.06 8.46 -6.32
C LEU A 130 16.42 8.27 -4.85
N MET A 131 17.62 7.75 -4.57
CA MET A 131 18.18 7.58 -3.23
C MET A 131 17.27 6.77 -2.28
N PHE A 132 16.75 5.62 -2.69
CA PHE A 132 15.77 4.84 -1.91
C PHE A 132 16.23 4.49 -0.49
N SER A 133 17.54 4.32 -0.29
CA SER A 133 18.13 3.98 1.00
C SER A 133 18.50 5.19 1.87
N LYS A 134 18.23 6.43 1.43
CA LYS A 134 18.58 7.65 2.17
C LYS A 134 17.30 8.44 2.48
N PRO A 135 16.88 8.53 3.76
CA PRO A 135 15.75 9.37 4.10
C PRO A 135 16.08 10.84 3.83
N PHE A 136 15.10 11.59 3.34
CA PHE A 136 15.26 13.03 3.21
C PHE A 136 15.01 13.71 4.56
N LEU A 137 16.09 14.23 5.18
CA LEU A 137 16.03 14.90 6.47
C LEU A 137 16.32 16.40 6.30
N LEU A 138 15.31 17.24 6.53
CA LEU A 138 15.44 18.71 6.41
C LEU A 138 16.54 19.28 7.31
N THR A 139 16.84 18.63 8.44
CA THR A 139 17.91 19.02 9.37
C THR A 139 19.31 18.93 8.75
N GLU A 140 19.49 18.06 7.76
CA GLU A 140 20.75 17.83 7.05
C GLU A 140 20.92 18.75 5.84
N VAL A 141 19.87 19.47 5.45
CA VAL A 141 19.90 20.41 4.33
C VAL A 141 20.36 21.78 4.80
N ASN A 142 21.29 22.38 4.06
CA ASN A 142 21.74 23.77 4.28
C ASN A 142 21.62 24.56 2.97
N GLY A 143 20.66 25.49 2.91
CA GLY A 143 20.38 26.26 1.70
C GLY A 143 19.47 25.54 0.70
N ALA A 144 19.72 25.74 -0.59
CA ALA A 144 18.87 25.22 -1.66
C ALA A 144 18.95 23.70 -1.78
N TYR A 145 17.83 23.06 -2.11
CA TYR A 145 17.74 21.62 -2.34
C TYR A 145 16.83 21.29 -3.51
N VAL A 146 17.08 20.13 -4.11
CA VAL A 146 16.23 19.47 -5.11
C VAL A 146 16.22 17.98 -4.78
N VAL A 147 15.03 17.38 -4.70
CA VAL A 147 14.84 15.95 -4.47
C VAL A 147 13.98 15.39 -5.58
N ARG A 148 14.50 14.40 -6.30
CA ARG A 148 13.74 13.64 -7.30
C ARG A 148 12.88 12.60 -6.57
N ARG A 149 11.58 12.58 -6.88
CA ARG A 149 10.61 11.66 -6.25
C ARG A 149 9.98 10.67 -7.22
N GLY A 150 10.23 10.85 -8.51
CA GLY A 150 9.75 9.99 -9.56
C GLY A 150 10.50 10.27 -10.85
N LEU A 151 10.60 9.25 -11.70
CA LEU A 151 11.18 9.31 -13.02
C LEU A 151 10.21 8.72 -14.03
N LEU A 152 10.25 9.25 -15.24
CA LEU A 152 9.63 8.67 -16.43
C LEU A 152 10.70 8.65 -17.53
N GLU A 153 11.07 7.46 -17.96
CA GLU A 153 12.15 7.29 -18.94
C GLU A 153 11.70 6.51 -20.17
N SER A 154 12.24 6.88 -21.31
CA SER A 154 12.10 6.13 -22.55
C SER A 154 13.35 6.26 -23.41
N ILE A 155 13.57 5.27 -24.28
CA ILE A 155 14.76 5.23 -25.15
C ILE A 155 14.83 6.46 -26.06
N VAL A 156 13.67 6.92 -26.58
CA VAL A 156 13.61 8.05 -27.52
C VAL A 156 13.40 9.38 -26.81
N GLY A 157 12.54 9.40 -25.78
CA GLY A 157 12.16 10.62 -25.07
C GLY A 157 13.14 11.07 -23.98
N GLY A 158 14.14 10.26 -23.65
CA GLY A 158 15.06 10.56 -22.56
C GLY A 158 14.39 10.37 -21.20
N ALA A 159 14.72 11.24 -20.24
CA ALA A 159 14.32 11.12 -18.85
C ALA A 159 13.68 12.41 -18.33
N ASP A 160 12.47 12.28 -17.79
CA ASP A 160 11.74 13.32 -17.10
C ASP A 160 11.64 13.01 -15.60
N TYR A 161 11.71 14.04 -14.77
CA TYR A 161 11.74 13.90 -13.31
C TYR A 161 10.65 14.70 -12.63
N PHE A 162 9.94 14.04 -11.72
CA PHE A 162 9.11 14.74 -10.75
C PHE A 162 9.95 15.09 -9.53
N SER A 163 10.21 16.38 -9.33
CA SER A 163 11.11 16.87 -8.28
C SER A 163 10.42 17.81 -7.31
N THR A 164 10.90 17.85 -6.07
CA THR A 164 10.55 18.85 -5.06
C THR A 164 11.80 19.66 -4.75
N GLU A 165 11.70 20.98 -4.86
CA GLU A 165 12.82 21.90 -4.66
C GLU A 165 12.45 23.03 -3.71
N GLY A 166 13.46 23.62 -3.09
CA GLY A 166 13.26 24.70 -2.13
C GLY A 166 14.57 25.18 -1.52
N THR A 167 14.47 25.94 -0.44
CA THR A 167 15.62 26.41 0.34
C THR A 167 15.31 26.29 1.82
N VAL A 168 16.21 25.64 2.57
CA VAL A 168 16.12 25.55 4.03
C VAL A 168 16.87 26.73 4.63
N ILE A 169 16.13 27.56 5.38
CA ILE A 169 16.66 28.68 6.15
C ILE A 169 16.50 28.32 7.63
N ARG A 170 17.61 28.30 8.37
CA ARG A 170 17.57 28.11 9.82
C ARG A 170 17.14 29.41 10.49
N GLY A 171 15.91 29.44 11.00
CA GLY A 171 15.44 30.53 11.84
C GLY A 171 16.04 30.43 13.24
N THR A 172 16.43 31.57 13.82
CA THR A 172 16.60 31.69 15.27
C THR A 172 15.22 31.70 15.92
N LEU A 173 15.00 30.84 16.91
CA LEU A 173 13.84 30.99 17.79
C LEU A 173 13.94 32.36 18.49
N PRO A 174 12.83 33.09 18.68
CA PRO A 174 12.86 34.32 19.47
C PRO A 174 13.40 34.01 20.87
N ASP A 175 14.38 34.80 21.32
CA ASP A 175 14.95 34.68 22.66
C ASP A 175 13.82 34.83 23.69
N GLY A 176 13.56 33.76 24.44
CA GLY A 176 12.75 33.77 25.66
C GLY A 176 13.66 33.76 26.87
#